data_AF-A0A924P8R8-F1
#
_entry.id   AF-A0A924P8R8-F1
#
_cell.length_a   1.000
_cell.length_b   1.000
_cell.length_c   1.000
_cell.angle_alpha   90.00
_cell.angle_beta   90.00
_cell.angle_gamma   90.00
#
_symmetry.space_group_name_H-M   'P 1'
#
loop_
_entity.id
_entity.type
_entity.pdbx_description
1 polymer ?
#
loop_
_entity_poly.entity_id
_entity_poly.type
_entity_poly.pdbx_seq_one_letter_code
_entity_poly.pdbx_strand_id
1 'polypeptide(L)'
;EPFKDMRQAYAPLVWQCRYGGIEVPEQLWMYADSGVGKKYSENQSEDAVNEKEYMQNFEEWVARFINFVGSKGKVQPGKFRAYGYKQPPHLWNEIKSGLRALKLRFGIAPPNSSAEKQMNLNLNRNKTYDPKKTDGKKLRE
;
A
#
# COMPACT_ATOMS: atom_id res chain seq x y z
N GLU A 1 18.63 -25.50 19.25
CA GLU A 1 18.45 -24.08 18.90
C GLU A 1 19.48 -23.23 19.65
N PRO A 2 20.19 -22.29 18.99
CA PRO A 2 21.25 -21.50 19.62
C PRO A 2 20.72 -20.34 20.50
N PHE A 3 19.43 -20.02 20.42
CA PHE A 3 18.81 -18.95 21.20
C PHE A 3 18.17 -19.49 22.49
N LYS A 4 18.38 -18.79 23.61
CA LYS A 4 17.72 -19.10 24.90
C LYS A 4 16.26 -18.65 24.93
N ASP A 5 15.96 -17.54 24.25
CA ASP A 5 14.61 -17.02 24.02
C ASP A 5 14.34 -17.16 22.53
N MET A 6 13.42 -18.06 22.16
CA MET A 6 13.10 -18.34 20.75
C MET A 6 12.59 -17.11 20.00
N ARG A 7 12.00 -16.14 20.71
CA ARG A 7 11.62 -14.85 20.13
C ARG A 7 12.81 -14.14 19.47
N GLN A 8 14.01 -14.29 20.03
CA GLN A 8 15.25 -13.66 19.51
C GLN A 8 15.69 -14.23 18.16
N ALA A 9 15.27 -15.44 17.80
CA ALA A 9 15.53 -15.99 16.46
C ALA A 9 14.93 -15.09 15.35
N TYR A 10 13.87 -14.33 15.67
CA TYR A 10 13.18 -13.43 14.75
C TYR A 10 13.58 -11.96 14.91
N ALA A 11 14.55 -11.64 15.78
CA ALA A 11 15.01 -10.27 15.99
C ALA A 11 15.47 -9.55 14.71
N PRO A 12 16.15 -10.20 13.74
CA PRO A 12 16.51 -9.56 12.48
C PRO A 12 15.29 -9.08 11.66
N LEU A 13 14.18 -9.83 11.65
CA LEU A 13 12.95 -9.44 10.94
C LEU A 13 12.29 -8.23 11.62
N VAL A 14 12.21 -8.26 12.95
CA VAL A 14 11.68 -7.13 13.73
C VAL A 14 12.51 -5.86 13.49
N TRP A 15 13.83 -6.00 13.43
CA TRP A 15 14.72 -4.90 13.09
C TRP A 15 14.44 -4.34 11.70
N GLN A 16 14.27 -5.19 10.68
CA GLN A 16 13.92 -4.76 9.31
C GLN A 16 12.59 -4.00 9.26
N CYS A 17 11.55 -4.49 9.96
CA CYS A 17 10.27 -3.80 10.05
C CYS A 17 10.42 -2.40 10.66
N ARG A 18 11.12 -2.29 11.78
CA ARG A 18 11.37 -1.00 12.46
C ARG A 18 12.16 -0.04 11.58
N TYR A 19 13.18 -0.53 10.87
CA TYR A 19 13.95 0.26 9.92
C TYR A 19 13.09 0.77 8.75
N GLY A 20 12.15 -0.05 8.28
CA GLY A 20 11.17 0.31 7.24
C GLY A 20 10.02 1.22 7.70
N GLY A 21 10.06 1.71 8.95
CA GLY A 21 9.00 2.55 9.52
C GLY A 21 7.73 1.81 9.94
N ILE A 22 7.75 0.46 9.93
CA ILE A 22 6.67 -0.36 10.47
C ILE A 22 6.85 -0.44 11.99
N GLU A 23 5.82 -0.02 12.74
CA GLU A 23 5.83 -0.09 14.19
C GLU A 23 5.71 -1.56 14.65
N VAL A 24 6.71 -2.03 15.40
CA VAL A 24 6.69 -3.35 16.06
C VAL A 24 6.90 -3.14 17.57
N PRO A 25 5.81 -2.89 18.33
CA PRO A 25 5.88 -2.62 19.76
C PRO A 25 6.40 -3.84 20.53
N GLU A 26 7.31 -3.59 21.48
CA GLU A 26 7.94 -4.66 22.25
C GLU A 26 6.93 -5.55 22.99
N GLN A 27 5.86 -4.96 23.53
CA GLN A 27 4.80 -5.68 24.24
C GLN A 27 3.91 -6.56 23.35
N LEU A 28 3.96 -6.37 22.03
CA LEU A 28 3.24 -7.17 21.04
C LEU A 28 4.16 -8.14 20.30
N TRP A 29 5.47 -8.04 20.49
CA TRP A 29 6.44 -8.95 19.92
C TRP A 29 6.56 -10.21 20.79
N MET A 30 6.04 -11.32 20.27
CA MET A 30 6.10 -12.61 20.93
C MET A 30 6.32 -13.74 19.92
N TYR A 31 6.53 -14.94 20.45
CA TYR A 31 6.75 -16.16 19.72
C TYR A 31 5.86 -17.26 20.31
N ALA A 32 5.25 -18.07 19.46
CA ALA A 32 4.51 -19.27 19.82
C ALA A 32 4.64 -20.29 18.67
N ASP A 33 4.76 -21.56 19.01
CA ASP A 33 4.81 -22.66 18.04
C ASP A 33 3.47 -23.38 17.96
N SER A 34 3.17 -23.93 16.78
CA SER A 34 2.08 -24.88 16.56
C SER A 34 2.57 -26.13 15.83
N GLY A 35 1.98 -27.27 16.15
CA GLY A 35 2.24 -28.57 15.52
C GLY A 35 3.61 -29.15 15.80
N VAL A 36 4.20 -28.79 16.94
CA VAL A 36 5.45 -29.38 17.43
C VAL A 36 5.27 -30.90 17.57
N GLY A 37 6.12 -31.66 16.88
CA GLY A 37 6.08 -33.12 16.89
C GLY A 37 5.01 -33.76 15.97
N LYS A 38 4.22 -32.96 15.24
CA LYS A 38 3.28 -33.46 14.23
C LYS A 38 3.95 -33.64 12.87
N LYS A 39 3.39 -34.52 12.04
CA LYS A 39 3.78 -34.59 10.62
C LYS A 39 3.33 -33.33 9.90
N TYR A 40 4.04 -32.97 8.83
CA TYR A 40 3.66 -31.81 8.01
C TYR A 40 2.21 -31.89 7.49
N SER A 41 1.75 -33.09 7.09
CA SER A 41 0.36 -33.32 6.65
C SER A 41 -0.69 -33.15 7.75
N GLU A 42 -0.28 -33.09 9.01
CA GLU A 42 -1.12 -33.00 10.22
C GLU A 42 -0.88 -31.68 10.99
N ASN A 43 -0.12 -30.76 10.39
CA ASN A 43 0.20 -29.43 10.92
C ASN A 43 -0.20 -28.37 9.89
N GLN A 44 -1.46 -28.41 9.45
CA GLN A 44 -1.99 -27.37 8.59
C GLN A 44 -2.44 -26.17 9.42
N SER A 45 -2.56 -25.01 8.77
CA SER A 45 -2.93 -23.77 9.47
C SER A 45 -4.31 -23.89 10.12
N GLU A 46 -5.23 -24.62 9.49
CA GLU A 46 -6.54 -24.94 10.07
C GLU A 46 -6.47 -25.81 11.33
N ASP A 47 -5.41 -26.57 11.55
CA ASP A 47 -5.26 -27.45 12.72
C ASP A 47 -4.78 -26.69 13.96
N ALA A 48 -4.15 -25.53 13.78
CA ALA A 48 -3.61 -24.72 14.87
C ALA A 48 -4.68 -24.29 15.88
N VAL A 49 -5.94 -24.15 15.45
CA VAL A 49 -7.07 -23.79 16.34
C VAL A 49 -7.40 -24.89 17.35
N ASN A 50 -6.98 -26.13 17.08
CA ASN A 50 -7.20 -27.26 17.97
C ASN A 50 -6.09 -27.39 19.03
N GLU A 51 -5.02 -26.60 18.91
CA GLU A 51 -3.89 -26.61 19.83
C GLU A 51 -4.11 -25.61 20.96
N LYS A 52 -4.48 -26.13 22.13
CA LYS A 52 -4.88 -25.31 23.29
C LYS A 52 -3.82 -24.31 23.72
N GLU A 53 -2.56 -24.73 23.80
CA GLU A 53 -1.46 -23.87 24.25
C GLU A 53 -1.17 -22.75 23.25
N TYR A 54 -1.13 -23.07 21.96
CA TYR A 54 -0.98 -22.08 20.90
C TYR A 54 -2.14 -21.08 20.91
N MET A 55 -3.38 -21.56 20.99
CA MET A 55 -4.57 -20.70 21.01
C MET A 55 -4.63 -19.83 22.25
N GLN A 56 -4.22 -20.33 23.42
CA GLN A 56 -4.13 -19.50 24.62
C GLN A 56 -3.12 -18.36 24.42
N ASN A 57 -1.92 -18.66 23.91
CA ASN A 57 -0.90 -17.65 23.61
C ASN A 57 -1.43 -16.63 22.58
N PHE A 58 -2.16 -17.09 21.57
CA PHE A 58 -2.77 -16.23 20.57
C PHE A 58 -3.88 -15.33 21.15
N GLU A 59 -4.77 -15.85 21.98
CA GLU A 59 -5.83 -15.07 22.64
C GLU A 59 -5.24 -14.02 23.59
N GLU A 60 -4.21 -14.38 24.36
CA GLU A 60 -3.47 -13.44 25.20
C GLU A 60 -2.82 -12.32 24.37
N TRP A 61 -2.24 -12.67 23.22
CA TRP A 61 -1.70 -11.69 22.28
C TRP A 61 -2.79 -10.75 21.74
N VAL A 62 -3.94 -11.30 21.34
CA VAL A 62 -5.09 -10.52 20.86
C VAL A 62 -5.56 -9.54 21.93
N ALA A 63 -5.65 -9.97 23.19
CA ALA A 63 -6.01 -9.09 24.30
C ALA A 63 -4.99 -7.93 24.48
N ARG A 64 -3.69 -8.23 24.42
CA ARG A 64 -2.63 -7.20 24.47
C ARG A 64 -2.72 -6.23 23.28
N PHE A 65 -2.96 -6.76 22.09
CA PHE A 65 -3.14 -5.97 20.87
C PHE A 65 -4.32 -5.02 20.98
N ILE A 66 -5.49 -5.52 21.40
CA ILE A 66 -6.70 -4.71 21.60
C ILE A 66 -6.43 -3.60 22.61
N ASN A 67 -5.81 -3.90 23.75
CA ASN A 67 -5.48 -2.91 24.76
C ASN A 67 -4.49 -1.87 24.22
N PHE A 68 -3.44 -2.31 23.51
CA PHE A 68 -2.45 -1.43 22.94
C PHE A 68 -3.05 -0.47 21.92
N VAL A 69 -3.78 -0.99 20.93
CA VAL A 69 -4.41 -0.16 19.89
C VAL A 69 -5.51 0.72 20.48
N GLY A 70 -6.31 0.18 21.40
CA GLY A 70 -7.35 0.92 22.11
C GLY A 70 -6.80 2.12 22.88
N SER A 71 -5.64 1.95 23.54
CA SER A 71 -4.98 3.02 24.29
C SER A 71 -4.48 4.19 23.41
N LYS A 72 -4.20 3.94 22.12
CA LYS A 72 -3.83 5.01 21.17
C LYS A 72 -4.99 5.94 20.84
N GLY A 73 -6.22 5.52 21.12
CA GLY A 73 -7.44 6.27 20.83
C GLY A 73 -7.82 6.26 19.35
N LYS A 74 -8.97 6.86 19.05
CA LYS A 74 -9.45 6.98 17.67
C LYS A 74 -8.65 8.03 16.93
N VAL A 75 -8.14 7.67 15.75
CA VAL A 75 -7.60 8.66 14.81
C VAL A 75 -8.73 9.61 14.43
N GLN A 76 -8.53 10.90 14.74
CA GLN A 76 -9.51 11.92 14.36
C GLN A 76 -9.63 11.93 12.83
N PRO A 77 -10.84 12.13 12.28
CA PRO A 77 -11.00 12.30 10.86
C PRO A 77 -10.05 13.39 10.37
N GLY A 78 -9.24 13.08 9.36
CA GLY A 78 -8.42 14.10 8.71
C GLY A 78 -9.30 15.22 8.16
N LYS A 79 -8.76 16.44 8.07
CA LYS A 79 -9.44 17.62 7.49
C LYS A 79 -10.09 17.32 6.13
N PHE A 80 -9.50 16.40 5.37
CA PHE A 80 -10.02 15.89 4.11
C PHE A 80 -10.41 14.42 4.27
N ARG A 81 -11.64 14.15 4.70
CA ARG A 81 -12.16 12.78 4.84
C ARG A 81 -12.41 12.19 3.44
N ALA A 82 -11.73 11.11 3.06
CA ALA A 82 -11.98 10.45 1.77
C ALA A 82 -13.38 9.80 1.71
N TYR A 83 -13.86 9.25 2.83
CA TYR A 83 -15.18 8.62 2.92
C TYR A 83 -16.31 9.67 3.02
N GLY A 84 -17.22 9.67 2.04
CA GLY A 84 -18.39 10.56 2.02
C GLY A 84 -18.13 11.98 1.49
N TYR A 85 -16.89 12.28 1.07
CA TYR A 85 -16.59 13.54 0.41
C TYR A 85 -17.16 13.55 -1.01
N LYS A 86 -18.16 14.43 -1.22
CA LYS A 86 -18.64 14.78 -2.55
C LYS A 86 -17.85 16.00 -3.01
N GLN A 87 -16.93 15.79 -3.95
CA GLN A 87 -16.15 16.87 -4.53
C GLN A 87 -17.11 17.88 -5.20
N PRO A 88 -16.97 19.19 -4.93
CA PRO A 88 -17.77 20.19 -5.63
C PRO A 88 -17.44 20.15 -7.13
N PRO A 89 -18.43 20.37 -8.01
CA PRO A 89 -18.20 20.30 -9.45
C PRO A 89 -17.19 21.39 -9.87
N HIS A 90 -16.05 20.98 -10.42
CA HIS A 90 -15.01 21.89 -10.91
C HIS A 90 -15.11 22.13 -12.42
N LEU A 91 -16.32 22.39 -12.90
CA LEU A 91 -16.67 22.48 -14.33
C LEU A 91 -15.71 23.37 -15.13
N TRP A 92 -15.39 24.56 -14.61
CA TRP A 92 -14.48 25.49 -15.29
C TRP A 92 -13.05 24.96 -15.40
N ASN A 93 -12.56 24.27 -14.36
CA ASN A 93 -11.22 23.70 -14.37
C ASN A 93 -11.16 22.45 -15.26
N GLU A 94 -12.25 21.68 -15.33
CA GLU A 94 -12.38 20.55 -16.26
C GLU A 94 -12.41 21.03 -17.71
N ILE A 95 -13.17 22.07 -18.03
CA ILE A 95 -13.20 22.69 -19.36
C ILE A 95 -11.80 23.21 -19.73
N LYS A 96 -11.13 23.96 -18.83
CA LYS A 96 -9.75 24.43 -19.05
C LYS A 96 -8.78 23.26 -19.27
N SER A 97 -8.94 22.17 -18.52
CA SER A 97 -8.11 20.98 -18.66
C SER A 97 -8.36 20.25 -19.98
N GLY A 98 -9.62 20.16 -20.42
CA GLY A 98 -10.00 19.61 -21.72
C GLY A 98 -9.43 20.43 -22.88
N LEU A 99 -9.56 21.75 -22.82
CA LEU A 99 -8.95 22.67 -23.80
C LEU A 99 -7.42 22.55 -23.84
N ARG A 100 -6.78 22.43 -22.67
CA ARG A 100 -5.32 22.22 -22.58
C ARG A 100 -4.91 20.87 -23.15
N ALA A 101 -5.65 19.81 -22.85
CA ALA A 101 -5.40 18.48 -23.41
C ALA A 101 -5.55 18.47 -24.94
N LEU A 102 -6.54 19.19 -25.47
CA LEU A 102 -6.72 19.35 -26.91
C LEU A 102 -5.52 20.05 -27.54
N LYS A 103 -5.08 21.20 -27.01
CA LYS A 103 -3.90 21.93 -27.50
C LYS A 103 -2.64 21.05 -27.52
N LEU A 104 -2.42 20.27 -26.46
CA LEU A 104 -1.29 19.36 -26.39
C LEU A 104 -1.34 18.25 -27.45
N ARG A 105 -2.53 17.71 -27.78
CA ARG A 105 -2.69 16.73 -28.88
C ARG A 105 -2.26 17.28 -30.23
N PHE A 106 -2.47 18.58 -30.44
CA PHE A 106 -2.04 19.30 -31.63
C PHE A 106 -0.60 19.83 -31.57
N GLY A 107 0.16 19.46 -30.54
CA GLY A 107 1.56 19.88 -30.41
C GLY A 107 1.73 21.31 -29.91
N ILE A 108 0.70 21.91 -29.31
CA ILE A 108 0.74 23.28 -28.77
C ILE A 108 0.86 23.18 -27.26
N ALA A 109 2.09 23.30 -26.74
CA ALA A 109 2.35 23.34 -25.31
C ALA A 109 2.12 24.76 -24.74
N PRO A 110 1.69 24.89 -23.47
CA PRO A 110 1.67 26.17 -22.77
C PRO A 110 3.11 26.72 -22.60
N PRO A 111 3.31 28.04 -22.71
CA PRO A 111 4.62 28.66 -22.54
C PRO A 111 5.15 28.48 -21.12
N ASN A 112 6.46 28.38 -20.97
CA ASN A 112 7.20 28.15 -19.74
C ASN A 112 6.79 26.87 -18.98
N SER A 113 6.30 25.85 -19.70
CA SER A 113 5.83 24.61 -19.08
C SER A 113 6.74 23.42 -19.31
N SER A 114 6.62 22.39 -18.47
CA SER A 114 7.33 21.12 -18.66
C SER A 114 7.04 20.48 -20.03
N ALA A 115 5.80 20.60 -20.52
CA ALA A 115 5.41 20.07 -21.83
C ALA A 115 6.14 20.77 -22.99
N GLU A 116 6.34 22.09 -22.90
CA GLU A 116 7.10 22.85 -23.90
C GLU A 116 8.58 22.44 -23.90
N LYS A 117 9.19 22.31 -22.71
CA LYS A 117 10.57 21.82 -22.59
C LYS A 117 10.72 20.42 -23.20
N GLN A 118 9.77 19.51 -22.94
CA GLN A 118 9.77 18.17 -23.52
C GLN A 118 9.53 18.16 -25.05
N MET A 119 8.75 19.10 -25.58
CA MET A 119 8.60 19.29 -27.03
C MET A 119 9.89 19.81 -27.67
N ASN A 120 10.54 20.80 -27.07
CA ASN A 120 11.83 21.34 -27.54
C ASN A 120 12.94 20.26 -27.50
N LEU A 121 12.88 19.36 -26.52
CA LEU A 121 13.77 18.20 -26.40
C LEU A 121 13.36 17.01 -27.31
N ASN A 122 12.30 17.16 -28.12
CA ASN A 122 11.77 16.13 -29.01
C ASN A 122 11.45 14.78 -28.32
N LEU A 123 11.00 14.84 -27.06
CA LEU A 123 10.59 13.69 -26.25
C LEU A 123 9.11 13.35 -26.43
N ASN A 124 8.26 14.37 -26.63
CA ASN A 124 6.82 14.19 -26.84
C ASN A 124 6.46 14.09 -28.33
N ARG A 125 6.74 12.93 -28.93
CA ARG A 125 6.48 12.65 -30.36
C ARG A 125 5.04 12.22 -30.64
N ASN A 126 4.25 11.94 -29.59
CA ASN A 126 2.89 11.40 -29.70
C ASN A 126 1.86 12.52 -29.94
N LYS A 127 1.89 13.13 -31.13
CA LYS A 127 0.76 13.93 -31.64
C LYS A 127 -0.31 12.96 -32.12
N THR A 128 -1.43 12.88 -31.42
CA THR A 128 -2.51 11.94 -31.77
C THR A 128 -3.87 12.60 -31.68
N TYR A 129 -4.68 12.41 -32.73
CA TYR A 129 -6.07 12.85 -32.77
C TYR A 129 -6.95 11.96 -31.89
N ASP A 130 -6.62 10.66 -31.82
CA ASP A 130 -7.28 9.68 -30.98
C ASP A 130 -6.30 9.12 -29.94
N PRO A 131 -6.36 9.56 -28.68
CA PRO A 131 -5.49 9.04 -27.62
C PRO A 131 -5.96 7.69 -27.08
N LYS A 132 -7.17 7.23 -27.43
CA LYS A 132 -7.68 5.93 -27.00
C LYS A 132 -7.18 4.80 -27.91
N LYS A 133 -6.78 5.10 -29.15
CA LYS A 133 -6.08 4.15 -30.01
C LYS A 133 -4.64 3.95 -29.51
N THR A 134 -4.28 2.70 -29.27
CA THR A 134 -2.91 2.30 -28.95
C THR A 134 -2.00 2.42 -30.17
N ASP A 135 -0.71 2.67 -29.96
CA ASP A 135 0.25 2.87 -31.06
C ASP A 135 0.37 1.62 -31.94
N GLY A 136 0.20 0.43 -31.37
CA GLY A 136 0.15 -0.83 -32.14
C GLY A 136 -1.05 -0.94 -33.09
N LYS A 137 -2.18 -0.26 -32.82
CA LYS A 137 -3.30 -0.18 -33.78
C LYS A 137 -3.03 0.87 -34.86
N LYS A 138 -2.40 1.99 -34.50
CA LYS A 138 -2.05 3.06 -35.45
C LYS A 138 -1.00 2.63 -36.49
N LEU A 139 -0.09 1.72 -36.12
CA LEU A 139 0.94 1.19 -37.01
C LEU A 139 0.44 0.10 -37.97
N ARG A 140 -0.81 -0.36 -37.81
CA ARG A 140 -1.41 -1.43 -38.64
C ARG A 140 -2.50 -0.90 -39.58
N GLU A 141 -2.80 0.40 -39.54
CA GLU A 141 -3.62 1.16 -40.49
C GLU A 141 -2.70 1.85 -41.48
#